data_AF-A0A932A4W7-F1
#
_entry.id   AF-A0A932A4W7-F1
#
_cell.length_a   1.000
_cell.length_b   1.000
_cell.length_c   1.000
_cell.angle_alpha   90.00
_cell.angle_beta   90.00
_cell.angle_gamma   90.00
#
_symmetry.space_group_name_H-M   'P 1'
#
loop_
_entity.id
_entity.type
_entity.pdbx_description
1 polymer ?
#
loop_
_entity_poly.entity_id
_entity_poly.type
_entity_poly.pdbx_seq_one_letter_code
_entity_poly.pdbx_strand_id
1 'polypeptide(L)'
;MKLFKMRTVPKKAGMAKLQFGYKGGAHAPPFRESTDIVLPDNPESEFFPLMNGEQFLLRIISGGSETQYWFGGTDERPFLVRLRDEPFRAFQREGDDSFYAALKPEVITKFEQAFRVASKRQGDIFAVPIPHTWDEIQQASLLCLGTKQEPKNVKSQPMFGTRHKLNGLYTERARIFGDNHTLGEGVLKAPDHSPLKLEQVHLIVQARNLYEPRLAD
;
A
#
# COMPACT_ATOMS: atom_id res chain seq x y z
N MET A 1 -15.93 8.78 -13.37
CA MET A 1 -16.91 9.77 -13.88
C MET A 1 -16.29 11.15 -13.79
N LYS A 2 -16.42 12.02 -14.81
CA LYS A 2 -15.92 13.39 -14.73
C LYS A 2 -16.62 14.17 -13.62
N LEU A 3 -15.88 14.95 -12.82
CA LEU A 3 -16.41 15.70 -11.68
C LEU A 3 -17.57 16.63 -12.08
N PHE A 4 -17.45 17.36 -13.21
CA PHE A 4 -18.52 18.26 -13.68
C PHE A 4 -19.81 17.55 -14.09
N LYS A 5 -19.75 16.24 -14.37
CA LYS A 5 -20.93 15.44 -14.74
C LYS A 5 -21.65 14.88 -13.51
N MET A 6 -21.07 15.00 -12.32
CA MET A 6 -21.69 14.55 -11.08
C MET A 6 -22.71 15.58 -10.60
N ARG A 7 -23.98 15.17 -10.43
CA ARG A 7 -25.00 16.03 -9.82
C ARG A 7 -24.63 16.46 -8.39
N THR A 8 -23.93 15.58 -7.68
CA THR A 8 -23.41 15.81 -6.34
C THR A 8 -22.03 15.17 -6.25
N VAL A 9 -20.99 15.96 -5.98
CA VAL A 9 -19.64 15.43 -5.70
C VAL A 9 -19.64 14.70 -4.35
N PRO A 10 -18.90 13.57 -4.21
CA PRO A 10 -18.86 12.83 -2.96
C PRO A 10 -18.21 13.69 -1.88
N LYS A 11 -18.85 13.79 -0.70
CA LYS A 11 -18.30 14.54 0.44
C LYS A 11 -17.42 13.68 1.35
N LYS A 12 -17.39 12.37 1.11
CA LYS A 12 -16.66 11.40 1.93
C LYS A 12 -16.13 10.24 1.09
N ALA A 13 -15.06 9.63 1.58
CA ALA A 13 -14.61 8.30 1.20
C ALA A 13 -14.24 7.53 2.47
N GLY A 14 -15.11 6.62 2.90
CA GLY A 14 -15.03 6.00 4.24
C GLY A 14 -15.05 7.05 5.35
N MET A 15 -14.01 7.07 6.19
CA MET A 15 -13.83 8.07 7.25
C MET A 15 -13.24 9.41 6.76
N ALA A 16 -12.74 9.48 5.52
CA ALA A 16 -12.18 10.71 4.96
C ALA A 16 -13.27 11.71 4.59
N LYS A 17 -13.05 12.99 4.92
CA LYS A 17 -13.86 14.10 4.41
C LYS A 17 -13.21 14.62 3.14
N LEU A 18 -13.98 14.68 2.05
CA LEU A 18 -13.48 15.17 0.76
C LEU A 18 -13.86 16.63 0.60
N GLN A 19 -12.86 17.48 0.37
CA GLN A 19 -13.03 18.91 0.14
C GLN A 19 -12.52 19.26 -1.25
N PHE A 20 -13.39 19.82 -2.09
CA PHE A 20 -13.01 20.25 -3.43
C PHE A 20 -12.73 21.76 -3.43
N GLY A 21 -11.59 22.18 -3.97
CA GLY A 21 -11.26 23.59 -4.21
C GLY A 21 -10.97 24.46 -2.97
N TYR A 22 -10.96 23.87 -1.76
CA TYR A 22 -10.95 24.62 -0.49
C TYR A 22 -9.60 25.29 -0.14
N LYS A 23 -8.48 24.85 -0.71
CA LYS A 23 -7.13 25.42 -0.49
C LYS A 23 -6.27 25.23 -1.74
N GLY A 24 -6.04 26.30 -2.52
CA GLY A 24 -5.07 26.30 -3.64
C GLY A 24 -5.62 26.36 -5.07
N GLY A 25 -6.95 26.45 -5.25
CA GLY A 25 -7.58 26.57 -6.57
C GLY A 25 -7.55 25.28 -7.41
N ALA A 26 -7.99 25.35 -8.66
CA ALA A 26 -8.18 24.18 -9.55
C ALA A 26 -6.88 23.42 -9.92
N HIS A 27 -5.70 23.97 -9.60
CA HIS A 27 -4.40 23.45 -10.02
C HIS A 27 -3.50 22.94 -8.89
N ALA A 28 -3.96 23.00 -7.64
CA ALA A 28 -3.20 22.45 -6.52
C ALA A 28 -3.21 20.91 -6.57
N PRO A 29 -2.07 20.25 -6.28
CA PRO A 29 -2.05 18.79 -6.16
C PRO A 29 -2.94 18.34 -4.99
N PRO A 30 -3.61 17.19 -5.09
CA PRO A 30 -4.29 16.58 -3.95
C PRO A 30 -3.37 16.45 -2.74
N PHE A 31 -3.89 16.76 -1.57
CA PHE A 31 -3.18 16.55 -0.32
C PHE A 31 -4.13 16.11 0.79
N ARG A 32 -3.54 15.51 1.83
CA ARG A 32 -4.24 15.09 3.03
C ARG A 32 -3.81 15.95 4.21
N GLU A 33 -4.78 16.41 4.99
CA GLU A 33 -4.58 17.09 6.27
C GLU A 33 -5.45 16.41 7.33
N SER A 34 -4.85 15.54 8.13
CA SER A 34 -5.55 14.75 9.15
C SER A 34 -6.70 13.93 8.53
N THR A 35 -7.96 14.26 8.85
CA THR A 35 -9.16 13.58 8.34
C THR A 35 -9.66 14.10 7.00
N ASP A 36 -9.14 15.23 6.55
CA ASP A 36 -9.58 15.91 5.34
C ASP A 36 -8.63 15.57 4.18
N ILE A 37 -9.23 15.23 3.04
CA ILE A 37 -8.55 15.08 1.77
C ILE A 37 -9.02 16.22 0.88
N VAL A 38 -8.09 17.12 0.55
CA VAL A 38 -8.34 18.26 -0.32
C VAL A 38 -8.01 17.84 -1.74
N LEU A 39 -9.03 17.90 -2.61
CA LEU A 39 -8.95 17.58 -4.02
C LEU A 39 -9.12 18.86 -4.85
N PRO A 40 -8.44 18.97 -6.00
CA PRO A 40 -8.63 20.09 -6.90
C PRO A 40 -10.04 20.09 -7.48
N ASP A 41 -10.65 21.27 -7.56
CA ASP A 41 -11.90 21.49 -8.28
C ASP A 41 -11.62 21.71 -9.78
N ASN A 42 -11.03 20.68 -10.42
CA ASN A 42 -10.78 20.68 -11.85
C ASN A 42 -11.91 19.90 -12.56
N PRO A 43 -12.69 20.55 -13.44
CA PRO A 43 -13.77 19.90 -14.17
C PRO A 43 -13.33 18.64 -14.92
N GLU A 44 -12.13 18.66 -15.51
CA GLU A 44 -11.61 17.54 -16.32
C GLU A 44 -11.13 16.36 -15.49
N SER A 45 -11.08 16.48 -14.16
CA SER A 45 -10.75 15.37 -13.29
C SER A 45 -11.85 14.31 -13.28
N GLU A 46 -11.44 13.05 -13.17
CA GLU A 46 -12.33 11.90 -13.09
C GLU A 46 -12.22 11.25 -11.72
N PHE A 47 -13.36 11.10 -11.05
CA PHE A 47 -13.48 10.43 -9.76
C PHE A 47 -14.14 9.06 -9.94
N PHE A 48 -13.59 8.05 -9.28
CA PHE A 48 -14.07 6.68 -9.31
C PHE A 48 -14.18 6.18 -7.86
N PRO A 49 -15.38 5.95 -7.32
CA PRO A 49 -15.52 5.29 -6.04
C PRO A 49 -15.08 3.83 -6.17
N LEU A 50 -14.35 3.34 -5.17
CA LEU A 50 -13.95 1.95 -5.00
C LEU A 50 -14.55 1.40 -3.70
N MET A 51 -14.69 0.08 -3.58
CA MET A 51 -15.14 -0.57 -2.33
C MET A 51 -16.40 0.10 -1.76
N ASN A 52 -17.44 0.24 -2.58
CA ASN A 52 -18.71 0.89 -2.20
C ASN A 52 -18.57 2.33 -1.66
N GLY A 53 -17.50 3.05 -2.04
CA GLY A 53 -17.26 4.43 -1.64
C GLY A 53 -16.44 4.58 -0.35
N GLU A 54 -15.85 3.51 0.18
CA GLU A 54 -14.85 3.60 1.25
C GLU A 54 -13.52 4.17 0.73
N GLN A 55 -13.22 3.91 -0.54
CA GLN A 55 -12.00 4.33 -1.20
C GLN A 55 -12.33 5.00 -2.54
N PHE A 56 -11.33 5.63 -3.16
CA PHE A 56 -11.51 6.27 -4.46
C PHE A 56 -10.23 6.31 -5.28
N LEU A 57 -10.41 6.36 -6.60
CA LEU A 57 -9.40 6.81 -7.55
C LEU A 57 -9.77 8.19 -8.08
N LEU A 58 -8.76 9.04 -8.18
CA LEU A 58 -8.87 10.34 -8.85
C LEU A 58 -7.83 10.40 -9.96
N ARG A 59 -8.30 10.65 -11.18
CA ARG A 59 -7.45 10.99 -12.32
C ARG A 59 -7.52 12.49 -12.56
N ILE A 60 -6.37 13.15 -12.57
CA ILE A 60 -6.25 14.58 -12.86
C ILE A 60 -5.50 14.74 -14.18
N ILE A 61 -6.05 15.52 -15.09
CA ILE A 61 -5.41 15.93 -16.33
C ILE A 61 -4.96 17.38 -16.14
N SER A 62 -3.66 17.59 -15.97
CA SER A 62 -3.07 18.93 -15.91
C SER A 62 -2.84 19.45 -17.33
N GLY A 63 -3.04 20.76 -17.55
CA GLY A 63 -3.04 21.43 -18.87
C GLY A 63 -1.74 21.42 -19.68
N GLY A 64 -0.82 20.49 -19.39
CA GLY A 64 0.49 20.34 -20.03
C GLY A 64 0.92 18.89 -20.22
N SER A 65 -0.02 17.98 -20.52
CA SER A 65 0.17 16.53 -20.85
C SER A 65 0.40 15.55 -19.68
N GLU A 66 0.66 16.02 -18.46
CA GLU A 66 0.80 15.11 -17.32
C GLU A 66 -0.58 14.65 -16.80
N THR A 67 -0.79 13.33 -16.77
CA THR A 67 -1.92 12.70 -16.07
C THR A 67 -1.45 12.17 -14.73
N GLN A 68 -2.12 12.57 -13.66
CA GLN A 68 -1.83 12.10 -12.30
C GLN A 68 -2.94 11.17 -11.82
N TYR A 69 -2.55 10.09 -11.16
CA TYR A 69 -3.46 9.11 -10.57
C TYR A 69 -3.27 9.12 -9.07
N TRP A 70 -4.37 9.27 -8.35
CA TRP A 70 -4.40 9.35 -6.90
C TRP A 70 -5.35 8.30 -6.36
N PHE A 71 -4.94 7.67 -5.27
CA PHE A 71 -5.73 6.68 -4.54
C PHE A 71 -5.83 7.10 -3.09
N GLY A 72 -7.03 7.09 -2.54
CA GLY A 72 -7.26 7.52 -1.17
C GLY A 72 -8.58 7.01 -0.62
N GLY A 73 -8.90 7.46 0.59
CA GLY A 73 -10.03 6.97 1.38
C GLY A 73 -9.55 6.05 2.50
N THR A 74 -10.45 5.20 3.02
CA THR A 74 -10.29 4.15 4.06
C THR A 74 -11.38 4.21 5.13
N ASP A 75 -11.61 3.08 5.80
CA ASP A 75 -12.47 2.88 6.96
C ASP A 75 -11.76 3.11 8.32
N GLU A 76 -10.42 3.21 8.36
CA GLU A 76 -9.66 3.48 9.59
C GLU A 76 -9.25 4.97 9.75
N ARG A 77 -8.14 5.38 9.13
CA ARG A 77 -7.74 6.80 9.06
C ARG A 77 -7.34 7.19 7.65
N PRO A 78 -7.85 8.32 7.13
CA PRO A 78 -7.67 8.71 5.74
C PRO A 78 -6.22 8.61 5.27
N PHE A 79 -6.02 8.03 4.09
CA PHE A 79 -4.75 8.09 3.37
C PHE A 79 -4.97 8.72 2.00
N LEU A 80 -3.87 9.19 1.41
CA LEU A 80 -3.83 9.67 0.04
C LEU A 80 -2.45 9.40 -0.53
N VAL A 81 -2.38 8.71 -1.66
CA VAL A 81 -1.14 8.36 -2.31
C VAL A 81 -1.23 8.57 -3.82
N ARG A 82 -0.13 9.01 -4.42
CA ARG A 82 0.00 9.11 -5.87
C ARG A 82 0.48 7.78 -6.45
N LEU A 83 -0.18 7.32 -7.51
CA LEU A 83 0.09 6.08 -8.20
C LEU A 83 0.79 6.31 -9.54
N ARG A 84 1.43 5.26 -10.03
CA ARG A 84 1.78 5.11 -11.46
C ARG A 84 0.52 4.81 -12.27
N ASP A 85 0.65 4.78 -13.58
CA ASP A 85 -0.47 4.57 -14.50
C ASP A 85 -1.01 3.12 -14.50
N GLU A 86 -0.16 2.14 -14.23
CA GLU A 86 -0.49 0.71 -14.33
C GLU A 86 -1.72 0.29 -13.50
N PRO A 87 -1.86 0.62 -12.19
CA PRO A 87 -3.05 0.25 -11.43
C PRO A 87 -4.33 0.87 -11.99
N PHE A 88 -4.26 2.12 -12.48
CA PHE A 88 -5.40 2.77 -13.10
C PHE A 88 -5.80 2.11 -14.43
N ARG A 89 -4.83 1.68 -15.23
CA ARG A 89 -5.10 0.92 -16.46
C ARG A 89 -5.70 -0.44 -16.17
N ALA A 90 -5.26 -1.12 -15.10
CA ALA A 90 -5.88 -2.36 -14.64
C ALA A 90 -7.35 -2.11 -14.30
N PHE A 91 -7.62 -1.14 -13.41
CA PHE A 91 -8.97 -0.71 -13.04
C PHE A 91 -9.88 -0.47 -14.25
N GLN A 92 -9.40 0.28 -15.25
CA GLN A 92 -10.21 0.59 -16.44
C GLN A 92 -10.55 -0.64 -17.29
N ARG A 93 -9.72 -1.69 -17.28
CA ARG A 93 -9.93 -2.89 -18.08
C ARG A 93 -10.86 -3.88 -17.39
N GLU A 94 -10.66 -4.10 -16.10
CA GLU A 94 -11.22 -5.27 -15.38
C GLU A 94 -11.88 -4.91 -14.03
N GLY A 95 -11.88 -3.64 -13.62
CA GLY A 95 -12.54 -3.16 -12.40
C GLY A 95 -11.69 -3.25 -11.12
N ASP A 96 -12.34 -3.11 -9.97
CA ASP A 96 -11.72 -2.97 -8.65
C ASP A 96 -10.72 -4.10 -8.31
N ASP A 97 -11.06 -5.36 -8.56
CA ASP A 97 -10.19 -6.49 -8.20
C ASP A 97 -8.83 -6.42 -8.92
N SER A 98 -8.85 -6.04 -10.20
CA SER A 98 -7.64 -5.88 -11.01
C SER A 98 -6.78 -4.71 -10.55
N PHE A 99 -7.39 -3.64 -10.03
CA PHE A 99 -6.68 -2.51 -9.42
C PHE A 99 -5.88 -2.97 -8.21
N TYR A 100 -6.51 -3.71 -7.29
CA TYR A 100 -5.84 -4.21 -6.09
C TYR A 100 -4.77 -5.26 -6.43
N ALA A 101 -5.01 -6.09 -7.45
CA ALA A 101 -4.01 -7.03 -7.96
C ALA A 101 -2.77 -6.30 -8.51
N ALA A 102 -2.94 -5.18 -9.22
CA ALA A 102 -1.85 -4.37 -9.76
C ALA A 102 -1.02 -3.63 -8.69
N LEU A 103 -1.57 -3.43 -7.49
CA LEU A 103 -0.82 -2.91 -6.33
C LEU A 103 -0.03 -4.00 -5.59
N LYS A 104 -0.50 -5.26 -5.66
CA LYS A 104 0.11 -6.38 -4.95
C LYS A 104 1.44 -6.79 -5.61
N PRO A 105 2.55 -6.84 -4.88
CA PRO A 105 3.82 -7.30 -5.43
C PRO A 105 3.74 -8.76 -5.89
N GLU A 106 4.31 -9.08 -7.07
CA GLU A 106 4.29 -10.44 -7.64
C GLU A 106 4.85 -11.49 -6.69
N VAL A 107 5.87 -11.15 -5.89
CA VAL A 107 6.45 -12.05 -4.89
C VAL A 107 5.43 -12.44 -3.81
N ILE A 108 4.51 -11.54 -3.43
CA ILE A 108 3.45 -11.85 -2.48
C ILE A 108 2.54 -12.92 -3.10
N THR A 109 2.10 -12.72 -4.34
CA THR A 109 1.25 -13.69 -5.07
C THR A 109 1.93 -15.05 -5.20
N LYS A 110 3.24 -15.07 -5.50
CA LYS A 110 4.03 -16.31 -5.57
C LYS A 110 4.02 -17.07 -4.24
N PHE A 111 4.21 -16.37 -3.12
CA PHE A 111 4.22 -16.97 -1.79
C PHE A 111 2.83 -17.42 -1.34
N GLU A 112 1.79 -16.63 -1.62
CA GLU A 112 0.39 -17.00 -1.36
C GLU A 112 0.04 -18.31 -2.08
N GLN A 113 0.44 -18.45 -3.34
CA GLN A 113 0.22 -19.66 -4.13
C GLN A 113 1.07 -20.85 -3.65
N ALA A 114 2.36 -20.63 -3.38
CA ALA A 114 3.28 -21.68 -2.96
C ALA A 114 2.89 -22.29 -1.61
N PHE A 115 2.44 -21.45 -0.67
CA PHE A 115 2.11 -21.88 0.69
C PHE A 115 0.60 -22.03 0.95
N ARG A 116 -0.25 -21.69 -0.02
CA ARG A 116 -1.72 -21.70 0.10
C ARG A 116 -2.22 -20.88 1.28
N VAL A 117 -1.70 -19.67 1.40
CA VAL A 117 -2.01 -18.71 2.48
C VAL A 117 -2.42 -17.37 1.89
N ALA A 118 -3.14 -16.56 2.67
CA ALA A 118 -3.47 -15.19 2.30
C ALA A 118 -2.51 -14.20 2.94
N SER A 119 -2.10 -13.18 2.19
CA SER A 119 -1.39 -12.04 2.73
C SER A 119 -2.33 -11.13 3.52
N LYS A 120 -1.79 -10.55 4.58
CA LYS A 120 -2.36 -9.42 5.29
C LYS A 120 -1.86 -8.11 4.68
N ARG A 121 -2.63 -7.04 4.80
CA ARG A 121 -2.26 -5.71 4.32
C ARG A 121 -2.47 -4.67 5.43
N GLN A 122 -1.53 -3.74 5.56
CA GLN A 122 -1.64 -2.53 6.38
C GLN A 122 -1.11 -1.37 5.53
N GLY A 123 -1.97 -0.42 5.17
CA GLY A 123 -1.61 0.68 4.27
C GLY A 123 -1.02 0.19 2.94
N ASP A 124 0.25 0.52 2.72
CA ASP A 124 1.06 0.15 1.56
C ASP A 124 1.96 -1.07 1.84
N ILE A 125 1.86 -1.73 2.98
CA ILE A 125 2.63 -2.92 3.32
C ILE A 125 1.78 -4.18 3.18
N PHE A 126 2.33 -5.18 2.48
CA PHE A 126 1.83 -6.55 2.44
C PHE A 126 2.70 -7.46 3.31
N ALA A 127 2.07 -8.36 4.05
CA ALA A 127 2.73 -9.38 4.86
C ALA A 127 2.12 -10.75 4.57
N VAL A 128 2.89 -11.67 4.00
CA VAL A 128 2.45 -13.05 3.71
C VAL A 128 3.12 -14.02 4.68
N PRO A 129 2.35 -14.87 5.38
CA PRO A 129 2.93 -15.82 6.33
C PRO A 129 3.78 -16.86 5.59
N ILE A 130 4.91 -17.20 6.17
CA ILE A 130 5.75 -18.32 5.75
C ILE A 130 5.48 -19.47 6.71
N PRO A 131 5.17 -20.69 6.23
CA PRO A 131 4.86 -21.84 7.08
C PRO A 131 6.14 -22.49 7.64
N HIS A 132 7.09 -21.67 8.09
CA HIS A 132 8.36 -22.11 8.65
C HIS A 132 8.75 -21.23 9.83
N THR A 133 9.37 -21.86 10.82
CA THR A 133 9.96 -21.17 11.98
C THR A 133 11.29 -20.51 11.61
N TRP A 134 11.77 -19.59 12.43
CA TRP A 134 13.11 -19.03 12.26
C TRP A 134 14.20 -20.09 12.29
N ASP A 135 14.09 -21.08 13.18
CA ASP A 135 15.06 -22.16 13.28
C ASP A 135 15.12 -22.98 11.98
N GLU A 136 13.97 -23.34 11.41
CA GLU A 136 13.90 -24.04 10.13
C GLU A 136 14.52 -23.23 8.99
N ILE A 137 14.23 -21.92 8.94
CA ILE A 137 14.81 -21.01 7.94
C ILE A 137 16.33 -20.93 8.09
N GLN A 138 16.84 -20.83 9.32
CA GLN A 138 18.28 -20.79 9.60
C GLN A 138 18.99 -22.09 9.23
N GLN A 139 18.39 -23.25 9.52
CA GLN A 139 18.96 -24.54 9.15
C GLN A 139 18.99 -24.70 7.63
N ALA A 140 17.89 -24.36 6.95
CA ALA A 140 17.83 -24.37 5.49
C ALA A 140 18.86 -23.42 4.88
N SER A 141 19.02 -22.21 5.42
CA SER A 141 20.00 -21.25 4.90
C SER A 141 21.43 -21.73 5.10
N LEU A 142 21.75 -22.34 6.25
CA LEU A 142 23.07 -22.89 6.52
C LEU A 142 23.42 -23.99 5.52
N LEU A 143 22.49 -24.90 5.26
CA LEU A 143 22.69 -26.01 4.32
C LEU A 143 22.81 -25.53 2.87
N CYS A 144 21.93 -24.63 2.44
CA CYS A 144 21.85 -24.21 1.04
C CYS A 144 22.84 -23.08 0.66
N LEU A 145 23.22 -22.23 1.62
CA LEU A 145 23.99 -21.01 1.38
C LEU A 145 25.31 -20.97 2.15
N GLY A 146 25.60 -21.99 2.97
CA GLY A 146 26.77 -22.02 3.85
C GLY A 146 26.76 -20.95 4.95
N THR A 147 25.64 -20.26 5.16
CA THR A 147 25.52 -19.13 6.10
C THR A 147 24.18 -19.14 6.82
N LYS A 148 24.18 -18.86 8.13
CA LYS A 148 22.96 -18.72 8.93
C LYS A 148 22.35 -17.34 8.74
N GLN A 149 21.07 -17.29 8.41
CA GLN A 149 20.29 -16.05 8.32
C GLN A 149 19.66 -15.72 9.67
N GLU A 150 20.43 -15.12 10.57
CA GLU A 150 19.97 -14.81 11.92
C GLU A 150 19.06 -13.57 11.96
N PRO A 151 17.84 -13.67 12.52
CA PRO A 151 17.02 -12.50 12.76
C PRO A 151 17.58 -11.68 13.92
N LYS A 152 17.38 -10.37 13.85
CA LYS A 152 17.65 -9.45 14.95
C LYS A 152 16.36 -9.16 15.69
N ASN A 153 16.41 -9.08 17.01
CA ASN A 153 15.31 -8.57 17.81
C ASN A 153 15.34 -7.03 17.77
N VAL A 154 14.32 -6.42 17.18
CA VAL A 154 14.20 -4.97 16.95
C VAL A 154 13.01 -4.42 17.73
N LYS A 155 13.20 -3.28 18.41
CA LYS A 155 12.11 -2.62 19.15
C LYS A 155 11.27 -1.67 18.28
N SER A 156 11.86 -1.17 17.19
CA SER A 156 11.25 -0.18 16.30
C SER A 156 12.09 -0.03 15.03
N GLN A 157 12.06 -1.02 14.15
CA GLN A 157 12.74 -0.99 12.86
C GLN A 157 11.87 -0.29 11.80
N PRO A 158 12.33 0.80 11.17
CA PRO A 158 11.63 1.41 10.04
C PRO A 158 11.53 0.45 8.85
N MET A 159 10.37 0.41 8.19
CA MET A 159 10.13 -0.46 7.05
C MET A 159 10.10 0.34 5.75
N PHE A 160 10.99 0.00 4.82
CA PHE A 160 11.04 0.55 3.44
C PHE A 160 11.11 2.09 3.35
N GLY A 161 11.54 2.77 4.42
CA GLY A 161 11.58 4.23 4.49
C GLY A 161 10.20 4.90 4.61
N THR A 162 9.18 4.14 5.01
CA THR A 162 7.83 4.63 5.32
C THR A 162 7.69 4.96 6.81
N ARG A 163 6.50 5.37 7.25
CA ARG A 163 6.18 5.55 8.68
C ARG A 163 5.92 4.23 9.42
N HIS A 164 5.89 3.10 8.72
CA HIS A 164 5.74 1.78 9.31
C HIS A 164 6.97 1.38 10.12
N LYS A 165 6.72 0.80 11.30
CA LYS A 165 7.73 0.34 12.26
C LYS A 165 7.42 -1.07 12.72
N LEU A 166 8.39 -1.96 12.61
CA LEU A 166 8.31 -3.33 13.13
C LEU A 166 8.93 -3.41 14.54
N ASN A 167 8.25 -4.12 15.43
CA ASN A 167 8.78 -4.57 16.71
C ASN A 167 8.70 -6.11 16.76
N GLY A 168 9.84 -6.78 16.96
CA GLY A 168 9.95 -8.24 17.03
C GLY A 168 11.20 -8.76 16.34
N LEU A 169 11.14 -9.94 15.71
CA LEU A 169 12.25 -10.55 15.00
C LEU A 169 12.27 -10.09 13.53
N TYR A 170 13.46 -9.84 12.99
CA TYR A 170 13.61 -9.18 11.69
C TYR A 170 14.89 -9.53 10.94
N THR A 171 14.82 -9.66 9.62
CA THR A 171 15.98 -9.66 8.72
C THR A 171 15.65 -9.05 7.35
N GLU A 172 16.58 -8.32 6.75
CA GLU A 172 16.39 -7.61 5.46
C GLU A 172 16.83 -8.42 4.24
N ARG A 173 17.61 -9.48 4.45
CA ARG A 173 18.30 -10.21 3.41
C ARG A 173 18.18 -11.72 3.61
N ALA A 174 17.00 -12.17 4.01
CA ALA A 174 16.70 -13.60 3.95
C ALA A 174 16.61 -14.01 2.49
N ARG A 175 17.23 -15.12 2.13
CA ARG A 175 17.31 -15.56 0.75
C ARG A 175 16.35 -16.71 0.56
N ILE A 176 15.19 -16.42 -0.03
CA ILE A 176 14.13 -17.39 -0.28
C ILE A 176 13.81 -17.33 -1.77
N PHE A 177 13.64 -18.49 -2.41
CA PHE A 177 13.46 -18.60 -3.87
C PHE A 177 14.54 -17.87 -4.71
N GLY A 178 15.77 -17.79 -4.19
CA GLY A 178 16.92 -17.23 -4.92
C GLY A 178 17.13 -15.73 -4.74
N ASP A 179 16.12 -15.00 -4.25
CA ASP A 179 16.14 -13.53 -4.07
C ASP A 179 16.24 -13.12 -2.60
N ASN A 180 16.68 -11.88 -2.37
CA ASN A 180 16.73 -11.29 -1.02
C ASN A 180 15.38 -10.67 -0.64
N HIS A 181 14.94 -11.02 0.55
CA HIS A 181 13.64 -10.64 1.07
C HIS A 181 13.73 -10.15 2.52
N THR A 182 12.78 -9.29 2.86
CA THR A 182 12.58 -8.83 4.23
C THR A 182 11.61 -9.77 4.93
N LEU A 183 12.06 -10.40 6.01
CA LEU A 183 11.23 -11.23 6.86
C LEU A 183 11.07 -10.60 8.23
N GLY A 184 9.91 -10.81 8.84
CA GLY A 184 9.67 -10.39 10.20
C GLY A 184 8.58 -11.17 10.92
N GLU A 185 8.61 -11.08 12.24
CA GLU A 185 7.63 -11.61 13.18
C GLU A 185 7.46 -10.60 14.31
N GLY A 186 6.25 -10.46 14.86
CA GLY A 186 5.94 -9.50 15.92
C GLY A 186 4.80 -8.57 15.55
N VAL A 187 5.00 -7.25 15.69
CA VAL A 187 3.93 -6.25 15.48
C VAL A 187 4.42 -5.14 14.56
N LEU A 188 3.71 -4.97 13.44
CA LEU A 188 3.89 -3.84 12.52
C LEU A 188 2.93 -2.71 12.90
N LYS A 189 3.46 -1.51 13.11
CA LYS A 189 2.70 -0.31 13.51
C LYS A 189 2.94 0.80 12.50
N ALA A 190 1.89 1.52 12.15
CA ALA A 190 1.96 2.80 11.47
C ALA A 190 1.09 3.82 12.23
N PRO A 191 1.37 5.13 12.12
CA PRO A 191 0.59 6.14 12.83
C PRO A 191 -0.89 6.09 12.48
N ASP A 192 -1.22 5.74 11.23
CA ASP A 192 -2.55 5.86 10.65
C ASP A 192 -3.29 4.52 10.47
N HIS A 193 -2.76 3.40 10.99
CA HIS A 193 -3.39 2.08 10.85
C HIS A 193 -3.43 1.32 12.18
N SER A 194 -4.43 0.46 12.33
CA SER A 194 -4.48 -0.51 13.44
C SER A 194 -3.26 -1.42 13.40
N PRO A 195 -2.59 -1.71 14.53
CA PRO A 195 -1.40 -2.57 14.54
C PRO A 195 -1.64 -3.95 13.91
N LEU A 196 -0.73 -4.36 13.03
CA LEU A 196 -0.79 -5.65 12.36
C LEU A 196 0.06 -6.67 13.12
N LYS A 197 -0.58 -7.71 13.64
CA LYS A 197 0.11 -8.82 14.34
C LYS A 197 0.59 -9.87 13.34
N LEU A 198 1.90 -10.12 13.39
CA LEU A 198 2.64 -11.12 12.62
C LEU A 198 3.01 -12.25 13.58
N GLU A 199 2.08 -13.17 13.82
CA GLU A 199 2.16 -14.23 14.84
C GLU A 199 3.17 -15.35 14.53
N GLN A 200 3.75 -15.31 13.33
CA GLN A 200 4.79 -16.21 12.84
C GLN A 200 5.68 -15.44 11.86
N VAL A 201 6.64 -16.11 11.23
CA VAL A 201 7.47 -15.49 10.20
C VAL A 201 6.62 -15.06 9.01
N HIS A 202 6.72 -13.80 8.60
CA HIS A 202 6.10 -13.27 7.41
C HIS A 202 7.16 -12.70 6.46
N LEU A 203 6.96 -12.89 5.16
CA LEU A 203 7.57 -12.07 4.13
C LEU A 203 6.83 -10.72 4.11
N ILE A 204 7.57 -9.62 4.25
CA ILE A 204 7.04 -8.27 4.28
C ILE A 204 7.52 -7.52 3.04
N VAL A 205 6.60 -6.90 2.30
CA VAL A 205 6.91 -6.21 1.04
C VAL A 205 6.02 -4.97 0.91
N GLN A 206 6.59 -3.87 0.44
CA GLN A 206 5.84 -2.67 0.09
C GLN A 206 5.08 -2.85 -1.23
N ALA A 207 3.90 -2.25 -1.33
CA ALA A 207 3.07 -2.20 -2.52
C ALA A 207 3.85 -1.66 -3.73
N ARG A 208 3.50 -2.17 -4.91
CA ARG A 208 4.08 -1.71 -6.17
C ARG A 208 3.30 -0.52 -6.73
N ASN A 209 3.89 0.11 -7.75
CA ASN A 209 3.23 1.13 -8.55
C ASN A 209 2.80 2.40 -7.80
N LEU A 210 3.52 2.68 -6.72
CA LEU A 210 3.48 3.97 -6.03
C LEU A 210 4.42 4.94 -6.75
N TYR A 211 4.00 6.20 -6.88
CA TYR A 211 4.84 7.24 -7.49
C TYR A 211 6.03 7.58 -6.59
N GLU A 212 5.76 7.80 -5.30
CA GLU A 212 6.77 8.03 -4.26
C GLU A 212 6.51 7.09 -3.08
N PRO A 213 7.11 5.87 -3.08
CA PRO A 213 6.82 4.87 -2.07
C PRO A 213 7.12 5.32 -0.64
N ARG A 214 8.11 6.20 -0.42
CA ARG A 214 8.43 6.71 0.93
C ARG A 214 7.40 7.68 1.50
N LEU A 215 6.55 8.25 0.63
CA LEU A 215 5.44 9.12 1.01
C LEU A 215 4.11 8.38 1.02
N ALA A 216 4.10 7.10 0.65
CA ALA A 216 2.94 6.26 0.80
C ALA A 216 2.81 5.93 2.29
N ASP A 217 1.72 6.42 2.85
CA ASP A 217 1.42 6.39 4.28
C ASP A 217 2.32 7.26 5.15
#